data_AF-A0A942VA56-F1
#
_entry.id   AF-A0A942VA56-F1
#
_cell.length_a   1.000
_cell.length_b   1.000
_cell.length_c   1.000
_cell.angle_alpha   90.00
_cell.angle_beta   90.00
_cell.angle_gamma   90.00
#
_symmetry.space_group_name_H-M   'P 1'
#
loop_
_entity.id
_entity.type
_entity.pdbx_description
1 polymer ?
#
loop_
_entity_poly.entity_id
_entity_poly.type
_entity_poly.pdbx_seq_one_letter_code
_entity_poly.pdbx_strand_id
1 'polypeptide(L)'
;MEDISDLLQEAKPLYFRRKRRRNQLKALLATVLCVWGLSRFVATPSPYVYNLDNLDSQISLTAEGSVIEDMGLPTDEFGLLKVV
;
A
#
# COMPACT_ATOMS: atom_id res chain seq x y z
N MET A 1 59.41 -17.27 -13.91
CA MET A 1 58.57 -16.06 -14.09
C MET A 1 57.19 -16.41 -14.62
N GLU A 2 57.06 -17.49 -15.39
CA GLU A 2 55.78 -17.98 -15.93
C GLU A 2 54.78 -18.38 -14.82
N ASP A 3 55.23 -19.07 -13.76
CA ASP A 3 54.35 -19.49 -12.64
C ASP A 3 53.61 -18.35 -11.92
N ILE A 4 54.26 -17.19 -11.78
CA ILE A 4 53.66 -16.02 -11.11
C ILE A 4 52.63 -15.35 -12.03
N SER A 5 52.89 -15.35 -13.34
CA SER A 5 51.96 -14.83 -14.33
C SER A 5 50.68 -15.68 -14.38
N ASP A 6 50.82 -17.00 -14.34
CA ASP A 6 49.69 -17.94 -14.38
C ASP A 6 48.82 -17.82 -13.11
N LEU A 7 49.45 -17.70 -11.94
CA LEU A 7 48.75 -17.44 -10.67
C LEU A 7 47.94 -16.14 -10.69
N LEU A 8 48.47 -15.07 -11.31
CA LEU A 8 47.75 -13.80 -11.46
C LEU A 8 46.60 -13.90 -12.48
N GLN A 9 46.79 -14.69 -13.54
CA GLN A 9 45.76 -14.93 -14.55
C GLN A 9 44.57 -15.70 -13.97
N GLU A 10 44.83 -16.66 -13.08
CA GLU A 10 43.81 -17.45 -12.39
C GLU A 10 43.08 -16.67 -11.28
N ALA A 11 43.76 -15.77 -10.58
CA ALA A 11 43.16 -14.94 -9.54
C ALA A 11 42.20 -13.85 -10.07
N LYS A 12 42.42 -13.39 -11.32
CA LYS A 12 41.66 -12.33 -11.98
C LYS A 12 40.15 -12.66 -12.15
N PRO A 13 39.73 -13.82 -12.70
CA PRO A 13 38.31 -14.18 -12.78
C PRO A 13 37.66 -14.34 -11.40
N LEU A 14 38.42 -14.83 -10.41
CA LEU A 14 37.97 -14.94 -9.02
C LEU A 14 37.63 -13.57 -8.40
N TYR A 15 38.47 -12.56 -8.65
CA TYR A 15 38.21 -11.19 -8.22
C TYR A 15 36.93 -10.61 -8.86
N PHE A 16 36.76 -10.74 -10.18
CA PHE A 16 35.57 -10.23 -10.86
C PHE A 16 34.29 -10.91 -10.39
N ARG A 17 34.33 -12.21 -10.10
CA ARG A 17 33.20 -12.97 -9.56
C ARG A 17 32.80 -12.50 -8.16
N ARG A 18 33.77 -12.19 -7.29
CA ARG A 18 33.52 -11.59 -5.96
C ARG A 18 32.96 -10.17 -6.09
N LYS A 19 33.47 -9.36 -7.01
CA LYS A 19 33.00 -7.99 -7.28
C LYS A 19 31.55 -7.98 -7.77
N ARG A 20 31.18 -8.91 -8.66
CA ARG A 20 29.80 -9.07 -9.16
C ARG A 20 28.84 -9.43 -8.03
N ARG A 21 29.21 -10.39 -7.16
CA ARG A 21 28.39 -10.76 -5.98
C ARG A 21 28.19 -9.61 -5.02
N ARG A 22 29.22 -8.80 -4.74
CA ARG A 22 29.09 -7.59 -3.91
C ARG A 22 28.13 -6.57 -4.52
N ASN A 23 28.19 -6.36 -5.82
CA ASN A 23 27.26 -5.45 -6.49
C ASN A 23 25.82 -5.97 -6.47
N GLN A 24 25.62 -7.28 -6.64
CA GLN A 24 24.30 -7.92 -6.51
C GLN A 24 23.74 -7.79 -5.09
N LEU A 25 24.57 -7.98 -4.06
CA LEU A 25 24.18 -7.77 -2.65
C LEU A 25 23.77 -6.32 -2.39
N LYS A 26 24.51 -5.34 -2.92
CA LYS A 26 24.14 -3.93 -2.81
C LYS A 26 22.80 -3.63 -3.49
N ALA A 27 22.58 -4.19 -4.67
CA ALA A 27 21.31 -4.03 -5.39
C ALA A 27 20.14 -4.66 -4.60
N LEU A 28 20.33 -5.87 -4.06
CA LEU A 28 19.32 -6.56 -3.25
C LEU A 28 18.98 -5.73 -2.00
N LEU A 29 19.99 -5.24 -1.29
CA LEU A 29 19.80 -4.40 -0.11
C LEU A 29 19.05 -3.10 -0.46
N ALA A 30 19.41 -2.45 -1.56
CA ALA A 30 18.70 -1.26 -2.05
C ALA A 30 17.23 -1.55 -2.37
N THR A 31 16.93 -2.67 -3.06
CA THR A 31 15.55 -3.05 -3.38
C THR A 31 14.71 -3.33 -2.13
N VAL A 32 15.29 -3.99 -1.13
CA VAL A 32 14.60 -4.27 0.15
C VAL A 32 14.27 -2.97 0.88
N LEU A 33 15.21 -2.02 0.92
CA LEU A 33 14.97 -0.71 1.54
C LEU A 33 13.90 0.09 0.80
N CYS A 34 13.89 0.06 -0.54
CA CYS A 34 12.85 0.72 -1.33
C CYS A 34 11.46 0.12 -1.08
N VAL A 35 11.34 -1.21 -1.10
CA VAL A 35 10.05 -1.90 -0.84
C VAL A 35 9.58 -1.62 0.59
N TRP A 36 10.48 -1.68 1.57
CA TRP A 36 10.16 -1.36 2.96
C TRP A 36 9.73 0.09 3.12
N GLY A 37 10.41 1.04 2.48
CA GLY A 37 10.02 2.46 2.47
C GLY A 37 8.64 2.66 1.85
N LEU A 38 8.39 2.08 0.66
CA LEU A 38 7.10 2.19 -0.02
C LEU A 38 5.96 1.53 0.79
N SER A 39 6.22 0.44 1.51
CA SER A 39 5.21 -0.20 2.37
C SER A 39 4.66 0.71 3.47
N ARG A 40 5.42 1.72 3.89
CA ARG A 40 4.98 2.74 4.86
C ARG A 40 4.14 3.85 4.22
N PHE A 41 4.33 4.09 2.92
CA PHE A 41 3.59 5.11 2.16
C PHE A 41 2.34 4.57 1.48
N VAL A 42 2.26 3.26 1.24
CA VAL A 42 1.01 2.61 0.84
C VAL A 42 0.07 2.71 2.04
N ALA A 43 -0.84 3.68 1.98
CA ALA A 43 -1.88 3.86 2.96
C ALA A 43 -2.58 2.53 3.22
N THR A 44 -2.60 2.11 4.49
CA THR A 44 -3.49 1.02 4.92
C THR A 44 -4.90 1.39 4.46
N PRO A 45 -5.58 0.56 3.65
CA PRO A 45 -6.98 0.82 3.36
C PRO A 45 -7.69 0.94 4.71
N SER A 46 -8.39 2.06 4.90
CA SER A 46 -9.12 2.31 6.14
C SER A 46 -9.98 1.09 6.48
N PRO A 47 -10.01 0.60 7.73
CA PRO A 47 -10.84 -0.53 8.14
C PRO A 47 -12.30 -0.09 8.29
N TYR A 48 -12.83 0.68 7.33
CA TYR A 48 -14.26 0.87 7.21
C TYR A 48 -14.84 -0.46 6.70
N VAL A 49 -15.10 -1.35 7.65
CA VAL A 49 -16.03 -2.46 7.47
C VAL A 49 -17.39 -1.80 7.31
N TYR A 50 -17.91 -1.76 6.09
CA TYR A 50 -19.31 -1.38 5.85
C TYR A 50 -20.18 -2.45 6.54
N ASN A 51 -20.68 -2.12 7.72
CA ASN A 51 -21.57 -3.00 8.47
C ASN A 51 -22.97 -2.86 7.87
N LEU A 52 -23.20 -3.63 6.79
CA LEU A 52 -24.46 -3.67 6.04
C LEU A 52 -25.65 -4.13 6.90
N ASP A 53 -25.40 -4.82 8.02
CA ASP A 53 -26.46 -5.27 8.93
C ASP A 53 -27.09 -4.10 9.73
N ASN A 54 -26.36 -2.99 9.89
CA ASN A 54 -26.88 -1.78 10.55
C ASN A 54 -27.55 -0.78 9.58
N LEU A 55 -27.58 -1.06 8.28
CA LEU A 55 -28.30 -0.23 7.33
C LEU A 55 -29.81 -0.35 7.51
N ASP A 56 -30.29 -1.56 7.78
CA ASP A 56 -31.72 -1.85 7.96
C ASP A 56 -32.30 -1.14 9.20
N SER A 57 -31.53 -1.06 10.30
CA SER A 57 -31.93 -0.35 11.51
C SER A 57 -31.91 1.17 11.36
N GLN A 58 -30.99 1.72 10.55
CA GLN A 58 -30.97 3.15 10.23
C GLN A 58 -32.12 3.54 9.29
N ILE A 59 -32.47 2.69 8.31
CA ILE A 59 -33.63 2.90 7.45
C ILE A 59 -34.92 2.90 8.29
N SER A 60 -35.03 1.99 9.26
CA SER A 60 -36.17 1.91 10.18
C SER A 60 -36.36 3.18 11.02
N LEU A 61 -35.27 3.78 11.52
CA LEU A 61 -35.30 5.05 12.26
C LEU A 61 -35.65 6.27 11.37
N THR A 62 -35.43 6.16 10.06
CA THR A 62 -35.77 7.22 9.09
C THR A 62 -37.26 7.24 8.76
N ALA A 63 -37.99 6.15 9.05
CA ALA A 63 -39.45 6.08 8.86
C ALA A 63 -40.25 6.86 9.92
N GLU A 64 -39.66 7.17 11.07
CA GLU A 64 -40.30 7.94 12.15
C GLU A 64 -40.05 9.45 12.08
N GLY A 65 -39.23 9.90 11.12
CA GLY A 65 -38.94 11.31 10.88
C GLY A 65 -37.56 11.49 10.25
N SER A 66 -37.46 12.36 9.25
CA SER A 66 -36.17 12.66 8.63
C SER A 66 -35.39 13.64 9.48
N VAL A 67 -34.26 13.20 10.04
CA VAL A 67 -33.28 14.06 10.73
C VAL A 67 -32.78 15.19 9.81
N ILE A 68 -32.88 15.03 8.49
CA ILE A 68 -32.49 16.02 7.49
C ILE A 68 -33.53 17.16 7.41
N GLU A 69 -34.81 16.83 7.56
CA GLU A 69 -35.89 17.82 7.66
C GLU A 69 -35.78 18.63 8.96
N ASP A 70 -35.43 17.98 10.07
CA ASP A 70 -35.13 18.65 11.35
C ASP A 70 -33.95 19.63 11.25
N MET A 71 -33.00 19.37 10.34
CA MET A 71 -31.90 20.30 10.03
C MET A 71 -32.29 21.44 9.08
N GLY A 72 -33.56 21.50 8.63
CA GLY A 72 -34.07 22.53 7.71
C GLY A 72 -33.58 22.37 6.27
N LEU A 73 -33.10 21.19 5.90
CA LEU A 73 -32.64 20.89 4.54
C LEU A 73 -33.77 20.27 3.73
N PRO A 74 -33.85 20.56 2.41
CA PRO A 74 -34.91 20.01 1.56
C PRO A 74 -34.76 18.48 1.44
N THR A 75 -35.85 17.77 1.72
CA THR A 75 -35.96 16.32 1.63
C THR A 75 -36.95 15.89 0.54
N ASP A 76 -36.82 14.66 0.05
CA ASP A 76 -37.76 14.02 -0.87
C ASP A 76 -38.81 13.18 -0.11
N GLU A 77 -39.80 12.61 -0.81
CA GLU A 77 -40.92 11.81 -0.24
C GLU A 77 -40.47 10.63 0.65
N PHE A 78 -39.20 10.22 0.53
CA PHE A 78 -38.58 9.15 1.32
C PHE A 78 -37.70 9.65 2.48
N GLY A 79 -37.74 10.95 2.80
CA GLY A 79 -36.95 11.54 3.90
C GLY A 79 -35.45 11.68 3.60
N LEU A 80 -35.03 11.49 2.36
CA LEU A 80 -33.63 11.63 1.91
C LEU A 80 -33.35 13.06 1.41
N LEU A 81 -32.09 13.49 1.48
CA LEU A 81 -31.68 14.83 1.02
C LEU A 81 -31.98 15.00 -0.47
N LYS A 82 -32.83 15.99 -0.78
CA LYS A 82 -33.16 16.35 -2.15
C LYS A 82 -32.09 17.30 -2.67
N VAL A 83 -31.28 16.82 -3.59
CA VAL A 83 -30.37 17.68 -4.36
C VAL A 83 -31.20 18.34 -5.46
N VAL A 84 -31.27 19.68 -5.43
CA VAL A 84 -31.87 20.50 -6.49
C VAL A 84 -30.90 20.65 -7.65
#